data_AF-A0A396HCY8-F1
#
_entry.id   AF-A0A396HCY8-F1
#
_cell.length_a   1.000
_cell.length_b   1.000
_cell.length_c   1.000
_cell.angle_alpha   90.00
_cell.angle_beta   90.00
_cell.angle_gamma   90.00
#
_symmetry.space_group_name_H-M   'P 1'
#
loop_
_entity.id
_entity.type
_entity.pdbx_description
1 polymer ?
#
loop_
_entity_poly.entity_id
_entity_poly.type
_entity_poly.pdbx_seq_one_letter_code
_entity_poly.pdbx_strand_id
1 'polypeptide(L)'
;MDIHGTPDDSTTPPIILLGNKVDVDGGSSRVVSDEKARAWCASRGNIPYFETSAKMDFNLDAAFLSIAMSVLAKERDDVSKC
;
A
#
# COMPACT_ATOMS: atom_id res chain seq x y z
N MET A 1 -30.96 -16.50 -16.73
CA MET A 1 -30.03 -15.40 -17.04
C MET A 1 -29.37 -15.05 -15.72
N ASP A 2 -28.24 -15.70 -15.42
CA ASP A 2 -27.50 -15.47 -14.19
C ASP A 2 -26.65 -14.23 -14.37
N ILE A 3 -27.02 -13.16 -13.66
CA ILE A 3 -26.22 -11.96 -13.55
C ILE A 3 -25.14 -12.26 -12.51
N HIS A 4 -24.09 -12.97 -12.93
CA HIS A 4 -22.83 -12.98 -12.19
C HIS A 4 -22.24 -11.58 -12.26
N GLY A 5 -22.61 -10.72 -11.30
CA GLY A 5 -21.87 -9.50 -11.02
C GLY A 5 -20.45 -9.90 -10.64
N THR A 6 -19.52 -9.78 -11.58
CA THR A 6 -18.10 -9.81 -11.27
C THR A 6 -17.85 -8.74 -10.21
N PRO A 7 -17.19 -9.03 -9.08
CA PRO A 7 -16.87 -8.00 -8.10
C PRO A 7 -16.06 -6.93 -8.82
N ASP A 8 -16.67 -5.77 -8.95
CA ASP A 8 -16.15 -4.65 -9.70
C ASP A 8 -14.92 -4.13 -8.95
N ASP A 9 -13.73 -4.28 -9.55
CA ASP A 9 -12.44 -3.83 -9.02
C ASP A 9 -12.43 -2.29 -8.81
N SER A 10 -13.46 -1.59 -9.30
CA SER A 10 -13.74 -0.17 -9.04
C SER A 10 -14.04 0.13 -7.57
N THR A 11 -14.50 -0.83 -6.77
CA THR A 11 -14.94 -0.54 -5.38
C THR A 11 -13.84 -0.70 -4.32
N THR A 12 -12.73 -1.36 -4.65
CA THR A 12 -11.64 -1.58 -3.68
C THR A 12 -10.81 -0.30 -3.51
N PRO A 13 -10.70 0.27 -2.29
CA PRO A 13 -9.85 1.44 -2.09
C PRO A 13 -8.38 1.09 -2.33
N PRO A 14 -7.55 2.04 -2.78
CA PRO A 14 -6.11 1.81 -2.86
C PRO A 14 -5.57 1.44 -1.48
N ILE A 15 -4.54 0.60 -1.45
CA ILE A 15 -3.88 0.15 -0.23
C ILE A 15 -2.37 0.35 -0.35
N ILE A 16 -1.71 0.60 0.77
CA ILE A 16 -0.25 0.61 0.90
C ILE A 16 0.16 -0.31 2.05
N LEU A 17 1.35 -0.90 1.97
CA LEU A 17 1.92 -1.71 3.05
C LEU A 17 2.96 -0.90 3.82
N LEU A 18 2.88 -0.92 5.15
CA LEU A 18 3.84 -0.26 6.03
C LEU A 18 4.60 -1.28 6.88
N GLY A 19 5.91 -1.37 6.69
CA GLY A 19 6.84 -1.99 7.63
C GLY A 19 7.16 -0.99 8.72
N ASN A 20 6.45 -1.03 9.85
CA ASN A 20 6.68 -0.09 10.94
C ASN A 20 7.84 -0.55 11.86
N LYS A 21 8.34 0.39 12.66
CA LYS A 21 9.31 0.16 13.76
C LYS A 21 10.74 -0.12 13.29
N VAL A 22 11.18 0.50 12.19
CA VAL A 22 12.54 0.31 11.67
C VAL A 22 13.64 0.84 12.58
N ASP A 23 13.30 1.69 13.54
CA ASP A 23 14.22 2.22 14.53
C ASP A 23 14.67 1.19 15.58
N VAL A 24 13.99 0.05 15.69
CA VAL A 24 14.28 -0.93 16.76
C VAL A 24 15.42 -1.86 16.40
N ASP A 25 16.39 -1.91 17.31
CA ASP A 25 17.53 -2.84 17.35
C ASP A 25 18.30 -2.95 16.04
N GLY A 26 18.29 -1.90 15.21
CA GLY A 26 18.90 -1.90 13.87
C GLY A 26 18.36 -3.00 12.95
N GLY A 27 17.13 -3.48 13.20
CA GLY A 27 16.55 -4.61 12.49
C GLY A 27 16.92 -5.98 13.05
N SER A 28 17.61 -6.08 14.19
CA SER A 28 18.02 -7.38 14.76
C SER A 28 16.84 -8.26 15.18
N SER A 29 15.70 -7.66 15.56
CA SER A 29 14.46 -8.39 15.86
C SER A 29 13.57 -8.64 14.63
N ARG A 30 14.06 -8.32 13.42
CA ARG A 30 13.26 -8.38 12.19
C ARG A 30 13.05 -9.83 11.76
N VAL A 31 11.80 -10.22 11.63
CA VAL A 31 11.39 -11.56 11.13
C VAL A 31 10.92 -11.54 9.67
N VAL A 32 10.64 -10.36 9.12
CA VAL A 32 10.28 -10.16 7.71
C VAL A 32 11.34 -9.27 7.07
N SER A 33 12.13 -9.84 6.15
CA SER A 33 13.09 -9.08 5.36
C SER A 33 12.39 -8.13 4.39
N ASP A 34 13.08 -7.05 4.03
CA ASP A 34 12.63 -6.09 3.01
C ASP A 34 12.30 -6.81 1.69
N GLU A 35 13.16 -7.73 1.24
CA GLU A 35 12.94 -8.54 0.03
C GLU A 35 11.62 -9.32 0.08
N LYS A 36 11.31 -9.97 1.20
CA LYS A 36 10.07 -10.75 1.36
C LYS A 36 8.85 -9.84 1.29
N ALA A 37 8.90 -8.67 1.93
CA ALA A 37 7.81 -7.70 1.89
C ALA A 37 7.59 -7.16 0.47
N ARG A 38 8.66 -6.81 -0.24
CA ARG A 38 8.60 -6.34 -1.64
C ARG A 38 8.07 -7.41 -2.59
N ALA A 39 8.57 -8.64 -2.47
CA ALA A 39 8.09 -9.77 -3.28
C ALA A 39 6.59 -10.00 -3.07
N TRP A 40 6.12 -9.93 -1.82
CA TRP A 40 4.70 -10.03 -1.52
C TRP A 40 3.89 -8.90 -2.16
N CYS A 41 4.36 -7.66 -2.06
CA CYS A 41 3.70 -6.50 -2.67
C CYS A 41 3.62 -6.61 -4.19
N ALA A 42 4.70 -7.04 -4.85
CA ALA A 42 4.72 -7.29 -6.30
C ALA A 42 3.67 -8.34 -6.70
N SER A 43 3.52 -9.42 -5.92
CA SER A 43 2.54 -10.47 -6.18
C SER A 43 1.06 -10.05 -5.99
N ARG A 44 0.81 -8.92 -5.33
CA ARG A 44 -0.53 -8.44 -4.95
C ARG A 44 -0.98 -7.22 -5.75
N GLY A 45 -0.47 -7.08 -6.98
CA GLY A 45 -0.79 -5.93 -7.84
C GLY A 45 0.16 -4.75 -7.62
N ASN A 46 1.40 -5.02 -7.24
CA ASN A 46 2.44 -4.00 -7.05
C ASN A 46 2.07 -2.94 -5.99
N ILE A 47 1.57 -3.41 -4.84
CA ILE A 47 1.19 -2.56 -3.71
C ILE A 47 2.39 -1.69 -3.29
N PRO A 48 2.25 -0.36 -3.17
CA PRO A 48 3.32 0.48 -2.65
C PRO A 48 3.73 0.07 -1.24
N TYR A 49 5.04 -0.06 -1.00
CA TYR A 49 5.59 -0.50 0.27
C TYR A 49 6.54 0.55 0.85
N PHE A 50 6.37 0.86 2.12
CA PHE A 50 7.20 1.81 2.86
C PHE A 50 7.68 1.21 4.18
N GLU A 51 8.96 1.41 4.48
CA GLU A 51 9.55 1.17 5.79
C GLU A 51 9.45 2.47 6.60
N THR A 52 8.90 2.42 7.81
CA THR A 52 8.52 3.59 8.62
C THR A 52 8.96 3.44 10.08
N SER A 53 9.16 4.56 10.76
CA SER A 53 9.24 4.61 12.22
C SER A 53 8.35 5.72 12.73
N ALA A 54 7.24 5.35 13.36
CA ALA A 54 6.36 6.31 14.01
C ALA A 54 7.05 7.05 15.18
N LYS A 55 8.02 6.41 15.84
CA LYS A 55 8.78 7.03 16.93
C LYS A 55 9.69 8.14 16.43
N MET A 56 10.32 7.94 15.28
CA MET A 56 11.30 8.85 14.71
C MET A 56 10.71 9.79 13.65
N ASP A 57 9.39 9.72 13.43
CA ASP A 57 8.70 10.40 12.33
C ASP A 57 9.33 10.10 10.96
N PHE A 58 9.81 8.86 10.80
CA PHE A 58 10.50 8.45 9.58
C PHE A 58 9.51 7.92 8.56
N ASN A 59 9.51 8.55 7.38
CA ASN A 59 8.84 8.09 6.16
C ASN A 59 7.30 8.00 6.25
N LEU A 60 6.70 8.60 7.29
CA LEU A 60 5.25 8.69 7.44
C LEU A 60 4.63 9.60 6.38
N ASP A 61 5.18 10.81 6.21
CA ASP A 61 4.65 11.79 5.25
C ASP A 61 4.60 11.24 3.82
N ALA A 62 5.69 10.59 3.38
CA ALA A 62 5.74 9.98 2.05
C ALA A 62 4.70 8.86 1.89
N ALA A 63 4.52 8.02 2.92
CA ALA A 63 3.51 6.97 2.91
C ALA A 63 2.08 7.53 2.84
N PHE A 64 1.74 8.48 3.71
CA PHE A 64 0.41 9.11 3.74
C PHE A 64 0.12 9.92 2.47
N LEU A 65 1.11 10.65 1.96
CA LEU A 65 0.98 11.35 0.68
C LEU A 65 0.76 10.37 -0.48
N SER A 66 1.49 9.25 -0.51
CA SER A 66 1.33 8.24 -1.55
C SER A 66 -0.09 7.70 -1.61
N ILE A 67 -0.67 7.32 -0.46
CA ILE A 67 -2.04 6.78 -0.46
C ILE A 67 -3.07 7.86 -0.81
N ALA A 68 -2.90 9.10 -0.33
CA ALA A 68 -3.78 10.21 -0.69
C ALA A 68 -3.77 10.48 -2.20
N MET A 69 -2.60 10.45 -2.83
CA MET A 69 -2.46 10.59 -4.28
C MET A 69 -3.10 9.42 -5.03
N SER A 70 -2.96 8.18 -4.54
CA SER A 70 -3.63 7.02 -5.14
C SER A 70 -5.15 7.10 -5.09
N VAL A 71 -5.72 7.63 -4.00
CA VAL A 71 -7.17 7.86 -3.89
C VAL A 71 -7.63 8.88 -4.94
N LEU A 72 -6.95 10.02 -5.04
CA LEU A 72 -7.27 11.07 -6.02
C LEU A 72 -7.15 10.57 -7.47
N ALA A 73 -6.16 9.72 -7.77
CA ALA A 73 -6.01 9.13 -9.09
C ALA A 73 -7.17 8.17 -9.42
N LYS A 74 -7.57 7.32 -8.47
CA LYS A 74 -8.69 6.39 -8.64
C LYS A 74 -10.00 7.13 -8.91
N GLU A 75 -10.29 8.21 -8.15
CA GLU A 75 -11.49 9.03 -8.38
C GLU A 75 -11.53 9.61 -9.80
N ARG A 76 -10.40 10.08 -10.34
CA ARG A 76 -10.31 10.60 -11.72
C ARG A 76 -10.54 9.51 -12.76
N ASP A 77 -9.99 8.32 -12.55
CA ASP A 77 -10.17 7.20 -13.45
C ASP A 77 -11.63 6.71 -13.47
N ASP A 78 -12.30 6.71 -12.32
CA ASP A 78 -13.71 6.30 -12.23
C ASP A 78 -14.65 7.35 -12.85
N VAL A 79 -14.34 8.65 -12.74
CA VAL A 79 -15.07 9.73 -13.43
C VAL A 79 -14.85 9.69 -14.95
N SER A 80 -13.66 9.32 -15.41
CA SER A 80 -13.31 9.28 -16.84
C SER A 80 -13.86 8.07 -17.59
N LYS A 81 -14.37 7.06 -16.87
CA LYS A 81 -15.00 5.86 -17.43
C LYS A 81 -16.52 6.01 -17.64
N CYS A 82 -17.09 7.16 -17.28
CA CYS A 82 -18.52 7.44 -17.46
C CYS A 82 -18.83 8.00 -18.86
#